data_AF-A0A562SWJ0-F1
#
_entry.id   AF-A0A562SWJ0-F1
#
_cell.length_a   1.000
_cell.length_b   1.000
_cell.length_c   1.000
_cell.angle_alpha   90.00
_cell.angle_beta   90.00
_cell.angle_gamma   90.00
#
_symmetry.space_group_name_H-M   'P 1'
#
loop_
_entity.id
_entity.type
_entity.pdbx_description
1 polymer ?
#
loop_
_entity_poly.entity_id
_entity_poly.type
_entity_poly.pdbx_seq_one_letter_code
_entity_poly.pdbx_strand_id
1 'polypeptide(L)'
;MTNNIALSLITVFLFFAACRKTPPVPKPSTADLIVELDNNYLPNEKADSAYVWWTADGKRVQKNLTKIAGKFSISLDSLTAAVDIVEVRLYTSKLINSHRSMYVKRISKPVNNKYGIVLRGPSSVTDPNWVPRVFMLDGGVGAIAVMGIRPEDTFLGLYNIADKWIDLTVEKIYYKGLSTVAGKLWTCNGNHCIIPNGMYENELYFASVQQQLAGKEYNHIEQLFMFGDGNIQNGWRVLSFTYDFK
;
A
#
# COMPACT_ATOMS: atom_id res chain seq x y z
N MET A 1 46.10 -85.62 -29.11
CA MET A 1 46.92 -84.45 -28.75
C MET A 1 45.98 -83.28 -28.52
N THR A 2 46.26 -82.48 -27.48
CA THR A 2 45.66 -81.17 -27.11
C THR A 2 44.17 -81.15 -26.73
N ASN A 3 43.68 -80.40 -25.74
CA ASN A 3 44.23 -79.77 -24.55
C ASN A 3 43.02 -79.27 -23.71
N ASN A 4 43.32 -79.03 -22.43
CA ASN A 4 42.53 -78.48 -21.33
C ASN A 4 41.61 -77.25 -21.63
N ILE A 5 40.64 -76.99 -20.72
CA ILE A 5 40.60 -75.87 -19.73
C ILE A 5 39.13 -75.48 -19.41
N ALA A 6 38.86 -75.42 -18.11
CA ALA A 6 37.62 -75.02 -17.46
C ALA A 6 37.25 -73.53 -17.61
N LEU A 7 35.98 -73.18 -17.39
CA LEU A 7 35.66 -71.92 -16.70
C LEU A 7 34.33 -72.05 -15.93
N SER A 8 34.46 -72.09 -14.60
CA SER A 8 33.37 -72.04 -13.64
C SER A 8 32.77 -70.63 -13.58
N LEU A 9 31.45 -70.52 -13.78
CA LEU A 9 30.73 -69.26 -13.66
C LEU A 9 30.34 -69.02 -12.19
N ILE A 10 31.07 -68.13 -11.51
CA ILE A 10 30.73 -67.64 -10.18
C ILE A 10 29.61 -66.60 -10.34
N THR A 11 28.42 -66.91 -9.83
CA THR A 11 27.28 -65.99 -9.82
C THR A 11 27.31 -65.19 -8.52
N VAL A 12 27.71 -63.91 -8.61
CA VAL A 12 27.71 -62.96 -7.49
C VAL A 12 26.28 -62.48 -7.26
N PHE A 13 25.67 -62.90 -6.15
CA PHE A 13 24.40 -62.35 -5.65
C PHE A 13 24.66 -60.97 -5.02
N LEU A 14 24.40 -59.90 -5.77
CA LEU A 14 24.36 -58.53 -5.25
C LEU A 14 23.04 -58.30 -4.50
N PHE A 15 23.11 -58.31 -3.16
CA PHE A 15 22.03 -57.82 -2.31
C PHE A 15 21.91 -56.30 -2.46
N PHE A 16 20.91 -55.86 -3.23
CA PHE A 16 20.47 -54.46 -3.20
C PHE A 16 19.74 -54.19 -1.88
N ALA A 17 20.44 -53.61 -0.91
CA ALA A 17 19.83 -52.98 0.24
C ALA A 17 19.03 -51.76 -0.23
N ALA A 18 17.73 -51.94 -0.44
CA ALA A 18 16.79 -50.88 -0.77
C ALA A 18 16.62 -49.94 0.43
N CYS A 19 17.42 -48.88 0.47
CA CYS A 19 17.25 -47.76 1.39
C CYS A 19 15.95 -47.03 1.01
N ARG A 20 14.84 -47.33 1.70
CA ARG A 20 13.60 -46.56 1.57
C ARG A 20 13.88 -45.13 2.02
N LYS A 21 13.96 -44.20 1.07
CA LYS A 21 13.88 -42.77 1.37
C LYS A 21 12.56 -42.53 2.08
N THR A 22 12.63 -42.05 3.31
CA THR A 22 11.49 -41.48 4.03
C THR A 22 10.81 -40.47 3.09
N PRO A 23 9.49 -40.52 2.92
CA PRO A 23 8.80 -39.50 2.15
C PRO A 23 9.14 -38.14 2.77
N PRO A 24 9.41 -37.11 1.96
CA PRO A 24 9.68 -35.78 2.48
C PRO A 24 8.52 -35.39 3.38
N VAL A 25 8.85 -35.00 4.62
CA VAL A 25 7.87 -34.39 5.53
C VAL A 25 7.22 -33.24 4.75
N PRO A 26 5.88 -33.20 4.61
CA PRO A 26 5.24 -32.10 3.92
C PRO A 26 5.69 -30.81 4.58
N LYS A 27 6.30 -29.93 3.78
CA LYS A 27 6.63 -28.58 4.24
C LYS A 27 5.33 -27.99 4.82
N PRO A 28 5.36 -27.36 6.01
CA PRO A 28 4.17 -26.69 6.54
C PRO A 28 3.59 -25.81 5.43
N SER A 29 2.27 -25.89 5.19
CA SER A 29 1.65 -25.03 4.17
C SER A 29 2.00 -23.58 4.53
N THR A 30 2.65 -22.87 3.62
CA THR A 30 3.03 -21.48 3.86
C THR A 30 1.76 -20.69 4.12
N ALA A 31 1.64 -20.11 5.32
CA ALA A 31 0.55 -19.21 5.62
C ALA A 31 0.77 -17.94 4.78
N ASP A 32 -0.25 -17.51 4.05
CA ASP A 32 -0.16 -16.35 3.16
C ASP A 32 -1.05 -15.22 3.66
N LEU A 33 -0.61 -13.97 3.44
CA LEU A 33 -1.49 -12.81 3.41
C LEU A 33 -2.01 -12.67 1.99
N ILE A 34 -3.32 -12.76 1.83
CA ILE A 34 -4.04 -12.68 0.56
C ILE A 34 -4.99 -11.49 0.60
N VAL A 35 -4.95 -10.66 -0.44
CA VAL A 35 -5.97 -9.64 -0.73
C VAL A 35 -6.76 -10.11 -1.94
N GLU A 36 -8.00 -10.54 -1.74
CA GLU A 36 -8.93 -10.94 -2.80
C GLU A 36 -9.63 -9.71 -3.36
N LEU A 37 -9.46 -9.42 -4.65
CA LEU A 37 -10.06 -8.24 -5.27
C LEU A 37 -11.58 -8.42 -5.45
N ASP A 38 -12.34 -7.36 -5.16
CA ASP A 38 -13.74 -7.31 -5.54
C ASP A 38 -13.84 -6.93 -7.01
N ASN A 39 -14.05 -7.90 -7.89
CA ASN A 39 -14.08 -7.67 -9.34
C ASN A 39 -15.21 -6.73 -9.81
N ASN A 40 -16.28 -6.53 -9.02
CA ASN A 40 -17.33 -5.59 -9.39
C ASN A 40 -16.87 -4.14 -9.20
N TYR A 41 -16.06 -3.89 -8.17
CA TYR A 41 -15.58 -2.56 -7.85
C TYR A 41 -14.19 -2.30 -8.39
N LEU A 42 -13.21 -3.15 -8.03
CA LEU A 42 -11.81 -3.03 -8.37
C LEU A 42 -11.34 -4.29 -9.13
N PRO A 43 -11.63 -4.36 -10.44
CA PRO A 43 -11.23 -5.51 -11.25
C PRO A 43 -9.71 -5.59 -11.37
N ASN A 44 -9.21 -6.79 -11.69
CA ASN A 44 -7.79 -7.13 -11.67
C ASN A 44 -6.93 -6.13 -12.48
N GLU A 45 -7.36 -5.71 -13.66
CA GLU A 45 -6.65 -4.76 -14.52
C GLU A 45 -6.57 -3.33 -13.97
N LYS A 46 -7.41 -2.98 -12.98
CA LYS A 46 -7.38 -1.67 -12.31
C LYS A 46 -6.59 -1.67 -11.01
N ALA A 47 -6.21 -2.83 -10.50
CA ALA A 47 -5.36 -2.96 -9.33
C ALA A 47 -3.89 -3.06 -9.76
N ASP A 48 -3.13 -1.98 -9.66
CA ASP A 48 -1.81 -1.87 -10.28
C ASP A 48 -0.75 -2.64 -9.48
N SER A 49 -0.69 -2.37 -8.16
CA SER A 49 0.27 -3.01 -7.25
C SER A 49 -0.25 -3.00 -5.82
N ALA A 50 0.32 -3.86 -4.98
CA ALA A 50 0.03 -3.86 -3.55
C ALA A 50 1.31 -4.06 -2.75
N TYR A 51 1.35 -3.42 -1.58
CA TYR A 51 2.46 -3.51 -0.65
C TYR A 51 1.94 -3.76 0.74
N VAL A 52 2.76 -4.43 1.53
CA VAL A 52 2.61 -4.56 2.96
C VAL A 52 3.76 -3.82 3.63
N TRP A 53 3.44 -3.05 4.66
CA TRP A 53 4.45 -2.39 5.50
C TRP A 53 4.18 -2.63 6.97
N TRP A 54 5.27 -2.64 7.72
CA TRP A 54 5.26 -2.80 9.16
C TRP A 54 6.51 -2.19 9.78
N THR A 55 6.53 -2.12 11.10
CA THR A 55 7.73 -1.72 11.85
C THR A 55 8.42 -2.97 12.38
N ALA A 56 9.71 -3.13 12.08
CA ALA A 56 10.58 -4.13 12.68
C ALA A 56 11.83 -3.42 13.21
N ASP A 57 12.17 -3.65 14.49
CA ASP A 57 13.32 -3.04 15.16
C ASP A 57 13.38 -1.51 15.02
N GLY A 58 12.22 -0.85 15.16
CA GLY A 58 12.08 0.59 15.01
C GLY A 58 12.20 1.12 13.58
N LYS A 59 12.37 0.24 12.58
CA LYS A 59 12.47 0.61 11.17
C LYS A 59 11.23 0.17 10.39
N ARG A 60 10.80 1.04 9.48
CA ARG A 60 9.74 0.74 8.52
C ARG A 60 10.28 -0.25 7.48
N VAL A 61 9.65 -1.41 7.38
CA VAL A 61 9.93 -2.44 6.37
C VAL A 61 8.75 -2.50 5.40
N GLN A 62 9.05 -2.70 4.12
CA GLN A 62 8.07 -2.84 3.05
C GLN A 62 8.36 -4.08 2.21
N LYS A 63 7.29 -4.79 1.82
CA LYS A 63 7.35 -5.87 0.82
C LYS A 63 6.21 -5.75 -0.18
N ASN A 64 6.48 -6.14 -1.42
CA ASN A 64 5.50 -6.18 -2.49
C ASN A 64 4.68 -7.46 -2.36
N LEU A 65 3.37 -7.38 -2.59
CA LEU A 65 2.55 -8.56 -2.79
C LEU A 65 2.60 -8.94 -4.27
N THR A 66 2.64 -10.24 -4.54
CA THR A 66 2.59 -10.79 -5.90
C THR A 66 1.16 -10.79 -6.40
N LYS A 67 0.93 -10.17 -7.56
CA LYS A 67 -0.38 -10.18 -8.23
C LYS A 67 -0.59 -11.51 -8.97
N ILE A 68 -1.67 -12.22 -8.64
CA ILE A 68 -2.05 -13.48 -9.27
C ILE A 68 -3.56 -13.42 -9.51
N ALA A 69 -3.98 -13.32 -10.78
CA ALA A 69 -5.37 -13.42 -11.26
C ALA A 69 -6.47 -13.10 -10.21
N GLY A 70 -6.77 -11.81 -9.99
CA GLY A 70 -7.84 -11.39 -9.08
C GLY A 70 -7.46 -11.33 -7.60
N LYS A 71 -6.19 -11.57 -7.25
CA LYS A 71 -5.68 -11.39 -5.88
C LYS A 71 -4.24 -10.90 -5.85
N PHE A 72 -3.86 -10.38 -4.69
CA PHE A 72 -2.47 -10.13 -4.31
C PHE A 72 -2.10 -11.05 -3.16
N SER A 73 -0.91 -11.64 -3.17
CA SER A 73 -0.46 -12.55 -2.12
C SER A 73 1.00 -12.37 -1.74
N ILE A 74 1.31 -12.57 -0.47
CA ILE A 74 2.68 -12.70 0.02
C ILE A 74 2.73 -13.78 1.10
N SER A 75 3.80 -14.56 1.12
CA SER A 75 4.04 -15.52 2.20
C SER A 75 4.32 -14.80 3.51
N LEU A 76 3.62 -15.20 4.59
CA LEU A 76 3.85 -14.66 5.92
C LEU A 76 5.23 -15.03 6.49
N ASP A 77 5.88 -16.09 5.97
CA ASP A 77 7.27 -16.40 6.31
C ASP A 77 8.24 -15.30 5.88
N SER A 78 7.84 -14.45 4.92
CA SER A 78 8.64 -13.28 4.53
C SER A 78 8.52 -12.09 5.48
N LEU A 79 7.56 -12.14 6.42
CA LEU A 79 7.40 -11.17 7.49
C LEU A 79 8.22 -11.65 8.69
N THR A 80 9.25 -10.90 9.06
CA THR A 80 10.36 -11.39 9.89
C THR A 80 10.04 -11.59 11.39
N ALA A 81 8.81 -11.36 11.84
CA ALA A 81 8.39 -11.61 13.22
C ALA A 81 6.85 -11.60 13.34
N ALA A 82 6.34 -11.95 14.52
CA ALA A 82 5.00 -11.54 14.90
C ALA A 82 4.94 -10.01 14.89
N VAL A 83 4.10 -9.45 14.01
CA VAL A 83 3.93 -8.00 13.90
C VAL A 83 2.56 -7.62 14.44
N ASP A 84 2.52 -6.67 15.37
CA ASP A 84 1.27 -6.21 15.99
C ASP A 84 0.40 -5.38 15.02
N ILE A 85 1.06 -4.57 14.18
CA ILE A 85 0.39 -3.70 13.22
C ILE A 85 1.02 -3.86 11.85
N VAL A 86 0.21 -4.32 10.91
CA VAL A 86 0.54 -4.40 9.50
C VAL A 86 -0.41 -3.50 8.74
N GLU A 87 0.09 -2.73 7.78
CA GLU A 87 -0.79 -2.02 6.86
C GLU A 87 -0.56 -2.50 5.43
N VAL A 88 -1.67 -2.65 4.72
CA VAL A 88 -1.71 -3.04 3.31
C VAL A 88 -2.12 -1.83 2.50
N ARG A 89 -1.32 -1.50 1.49
CA ARG A 89 -1.56 -0.41 0.55
C ARG A 89 -1.79 -0.99 -0.83
N LEU A 90 -2.96 -0.76 -1.40
CA LEU A 90 -3.36 -1.21 -2.73
C LEU A 90 -3.42 -0.01 -3.67
N TYR A 91 -2.47 0.10 -4.58
CA TYR A 91 -2.39 1.17 -5.58
C TYR A 91 -3.22 0.78 -6.80
N THR A 92 -3.98 1.74 -7.33
CA THR A 92 -4.97 1.45 -8.36
C THR A 92 -5.00 2.52 -9.45
N SER A 93 -5.27 2.07 -10.67
CA SER A 93 -5.66 2.90 -11.81
C SER A 93 -7.18 3.08 -11.89
N LYS A 94 -7.93 2.56 -10.90
CA LYS A 94 -9.33 2.96 -10.68
C LYS A 94 -9.36 4.40 -10.18
N LEU A 95 -10.03 5.24 -10.94
CA LEU A 95 -10.09 6.67 -10.65
C LEU A 95 -11.19 6.98 -9.63
N ILE A 96 -10.91 7.93 -8.74
CA ILE A 96 -11.91 8.62 -7.92
C ILE A 96 -11.91 10.07 -8.39
N ASN A 97 -13.01 10.53 -8.98
CA ASN A 97 -13.12 11.85 -9.61
C ASN A 97 -11.88 12.21 -10.46
N SER A 98 -11.56 11.36 -11.43
CA SER A 98 -10.43 11.50 -12.38
C SER A 98 -9.02 11.37 -11.78
N HIS A 99 -8.88 11.14 -10.47
CA HIS A 99 -7.59 10.98 -9.82
C HIS A 99 -7.26 9.51 -9.56
N ARG A 100 -6.00 9.12 -9.72
CA ARG A 100 -5.52 7.79 -9.29
C ARG A 100 -5.76 7.63 -7.79
N SER A 101 -5.96 6.39 -7.34
CA SER A 101 -6.31 6.14 -5.95
C SER A 101 -5.48 5.01 -5.33
N MET A 102 -5.33 5.08 -4.02
CA MET A 102 -4.77 4.03 -3.18
C MET A 102 -5.77 3.68 -2.08
N TYR A 103 -5.89 2.41 -1.76
CA TYR A 103 -6.69 1.94 -0.63
C TYR A 103 -5.77 1.41 0.45
N VAL A 104 -6.04 1.82 1.68
CA VAL A 104 -5.21 1.53 2.83
C VAL A 104 -6.00 0.72 3.85
N LYS A 105 -5.44 -0.39 4.34
CA LYS A 105 -6.05 -1.21 5.38
C LYS A 105 -5.04 -1.55 6.45
N ARG A 106 -5.34 -1.14 7.69
CA ARG A 106 -4.58 -1.51 8.89
C ARG A 106 -5.13 -2.81 9.47
N ILE A 107 -4.23 -3.73 9.79
CA ILE A 107 -4.47 -4.98 10.48
C ILE A 107 -3.84 -4.82 11.87
N SER A 108 -4.66 -4.65 12.88
CA SER A 108 -4.22 -4.43 14.28
C SER A 108 -4.20 -5.73 15.10
N LYS A 109 -4.08 -6.88 14.45
CA LYS A 109 -3.99 -8.20 15.10
C LYS A 109 -2.58 -8.74 14.86
N PRO A 110 -1.98 -9.45 15.84
CA PRO A 110 -0.70 -10.09 15.66
C PRO A 110 -0.69 -10.98 14.41
N VAL A 111 0.08 -10.57 13.41
CA VAL A 111 0.30 -11.34 12.20
C VAL A 111 1.42 -12.33 12.48
N ASN A 112 1.11 -13.62 12.45
CA ASN A 112 2.09 -14.69 12.60
C ASN A 112 1.98 -15.68 11.43
N ASN A 113 3.02 -16.48 11.21
CA ASN A 113 3.06 -17.45 10.13
C ASN A 113 2.28 -18.75 10.39
N LYS A 114 1.44 -18.81 11.44
CA LYS A 114 0.67 -20.02 11.76
C LYS A 114 -0.66 -20.09 11.00
N TYR A 115 -1.26 -18.95 10.69
CA TYR A 115 -2.57 -18.86 10.05
C TYR A 115 -2.54 -17.89 8.87
N GLY A 116 -3.08 -18.31 7.73
CA GLY A 116 -3.25 -17.43 6.59
C GLY A 116 -4.23 -16.30 6.91
N ILE A 117 -4.01 -15.13 6.30
CA ILE A 117 -4.88 -13.96 6.44
C ILE A 117 -5.49 -13.68 5.08
N VAL A 118 -6.82 -13.69 5.01
CA VAL A 118 -7.55 -13.31 3.79
C VAL A 118 -8.27 -12.00 4.04
N LEU A 119 -7.95 -11.00 3.22
CA LEU A 119 -8.58 -9.70 3.19
C LEU A 119 -9.41 -9.59 1.92
N ARG A 120 -10.70 -9.30 2.05
CA ARG A 120 -11.45 -8.80 0.90
C ARG A 120 -10.95 -7.40 0.56
N GLY A 121 -10.72 -7.14 -0.72
CA GLY A 121 -10.39 -5.84 -1.28
C GLY A 121 -11.53 -4.83 -1.12
N PRO A 122 -11.31 -3.56 -1.49
CA PRO A 122 -12.35 -2.55 -1.38
C PRO A 122 -13.52 -2.89 -2.29
N SER A 123 -14.73 -2.76 -1.77
CA SER A 123 -15.99 -2.94 -2.49
C SER A 123 -16.63 -1.64 -2.97
N SER A 124 -16.16 -0.50 -2.46
CA SER A 124 -16.59 0.86 -2.83
C SER A 124 -15.59 1.91 -2.33
N VAL A 125 -15.76 3.18 -2.72
CA VAL A 125 -15.00 4.30 -2.11
C VAL A 125 -15.35 4.43 -0.61
N THR A 126 -16.59 4.12 -0.26
CA THR A 126 -17.12 4.21 1.10
C THR A 126 -16.95 2.92 1.90
N ASP A 127 -16.19 1.94 1.41
CA ASP A 127 -15.95 0.67 2.12
C ASP A 127 -15.31 0.93 3.49
N PRO A 128 -15.99 0.60 4.61
CA PRO A 128 -15.50 0.97 5.94
C PRO A 128 -14.17 0.31 6.30
N ASN A 129 -13.78 -0.78 5.63
CA ASN A 129 -12.57 -1.53 5.93
C ASN A 129 -11.34 -1.04 5.17
N TRP A 130 -11.53 -0.20 4.15
CA TRP A 130 -10.47 0.33 3.31
C TRP A 130 -10.57 1.84 3.26
N VAL A 131 -9.48 2.50 3.61
CA VAL A 131 -9.39 3.95 3.62
C VAL A 131 -8.88 4.43 2.25
N PRO A 132 -9.69 5.16 1.47
CA PRO A 132 -9.27 5.66 0.17
C PRO A 132 -8.42 6.93 0.30
N ARG A 133 -7.32 6.95 -0.44
CA ARG A 133 -6.44 8.09 -0.68
C ARG A 133 -6.39 8.40 -2.17
N VAL A 134 -6.21 9.66 -2.52
CA VAL A 134 -6.10 10.11 -3.92
C VAL A 134 -4.73 10.72 -4.17
N PHE A 135 -4.25 10.54 -5.40
CA PHE A 135 -3.03 11.18 -5.88
C PHE A 135 -3.40 12.38 -6.73
N MET A 136 -3.03 13.57 -6.28
CA MET A 136 -3.02 14.78 -7.08
C MET A 136 -1.62 14.91 -7.71
N LEU A 137 -1.54 14.75 -9.03
CA LEU A 137 -0.29 14.75 -9.78
C LEU A 137 -0.19 15.99 -10.65
N ASP A 138 0.90 16.73 -10.54
CA ASP A 138 1.23 17.77 -11.52
C ASP A 138 1.88 17.12 -12.76
N GLY A 139 1.21 17.25 -13.91
CA GLY A 139 1.68 16.65 -15.16
C GLY A 139 2.90 17.34 -15.80
N GLY A 140 3.31 18.51 -15.33
CA GLY A 140 4.44 19.26 -15.88
C GLY A 140 5.74 18.99 -15.14
N VAL A 141 5.73 19.13 -13.82
CA VAL A 141 6.92 19.05 -12.96
C VAL A 141 6.95 17.82 -12.06
N GLY A 142 5.89 17.01 -12.04
CA GLY A 142 5.86 15.70 -11.38
C GLY A 142 5.61 15.74 -9.87
N ALA A 143 5.19 16.89 -9.32
CA ALA A 143 4.76 17.04 -7.93
C ALA A 143 3.61 16.09 -7.61
N ILE A 144 3.62 15.48 -6.42
CA ILE A 144 2.54 14.59 -5.99
C ILE A 144 2.10 14.94 -4.58
N ALA A 145 0.80 15.17 -4.41
CA ALA A 145 0.15 15.17 -3.10
C ALA A 145 -0.75 13.95 -2.95
N VAL A 146 -0.67 13.31 -1.79
CA VAL A 146 -1.46 12.13 -1.43
C VAL A 146 -2.18 12.40 -0.12
N MET A 147 -3.50 12.36 -0.16
CA MET A 147 -4.35 12.63 0.99
C MET A 147 -5.54 11.69 1.05
N GLY A 148 -5.96 11.41 2.27
CA GLY A 148 -7.16 10.62 2.53
C GLY A 148 -8.43 11.40 2.26
N ILE A 149 -9.41 10.77 1.60
CA ILE A 149 -10.71 11.40 1.30
C ILE A 149 -11.57 11.48 2.56
N ARG A 150 -11.50 10.46 3.42
CA ARG A 150 -12.38 10.36 4.59
C ARG A 150 -11.76 11.01 5.83
N PRO A 151 -12.57 11.49 6.79
CA PRO A 151 -12.07 12.24 7.95
C PRO A 151 -11.11 11.46 8.84
N GLU A 152 -11.32 10.15 8.98
CA GLU A 152 -10.48 9.27 9.80
C GLU A 152 -9.08 9.04 9.19
N ASP A 153 -8.88 9.42 7.93
CA ASP A 153 -7.56 9.41 7.32
C ASP A 153 -6.88 10.76 7.47
N THR A 154 -5.98 10.78 8.44
CA THR A 154 -5.28 11.99 8.87
C THR A 154 -3.97 12.22 8.13
N PHE A 155 -3.66 11.35 7.16
CA PHE A 155 -2.41 11.33 6.42
C PHE A 155 -2.28 12.49 5.43
N LEU A 156 -1.09 13.08 5.42
CA LEU A 156 -0.59 13.98 4.39
C LEU A 156 0.74 13.44 3.87
N GLY A 157 0.80 13.16 2.57
CA GLY A 157 2.03 12.80 1.86
C GLY A 157 2.29 13.78 0.72
N LEU A 158 3.52 14.29 0.63
CA LEU A 158 4.02 15.09 -0.47
C LEU A 158 5.28 14.42 -1.01
N TYR A 159 5.39 14.30 -2.32
CA TYR A 159 6.48 13.60 -2.98
C TYR A 159 6.95 14.34 -4.23
N ASN A 160 8.20 14.07 -4.62
CA ASN A 160 8.88 14.70 -5.75
C ASN A 160 8.88 16.24 -5.64
N ILE A 161 9.00 16.74 -4.41
CA ILE A 161 9.09 18.17 -4.15
C ILE A 161 10.52 18.64 -4.46
N ALA A 162 10.67 19.46 -5.48
CA ALA A 162 11.98 19.99 -5.86
C ALA A 162 12.42 21.13 -4.92
N ASP A 163 13.72 21.23 -4.63
CA ASP A 163 14.30 22.25 -3.74
C ASP A 163 14.04 23.70 -4.19
N LYS A 164 13.70 23.90 -5.47
CA LYS A 164 13.37 25.21 -6.03
C LYS A 164 11.94 25.66 -5.73
N TRP A 165 11.09 24.79 -5.18
CA TRP A 165 9.71 25.14 -4.86
C TRP A 165 9.65 25.80 -3.50
N ILE A 166 9.20 27.05 -3.55
CA ILE A 166 9.00 27.88 -2.37
C ILE A 166 7.50 27.93 -2.07
N ASP A 167 7.17 28.02 -0.79
CA ASP A 167 5.82 28.23 -0.28
C ASP A 167 4.84 27.12 -0.70
N LEU A 168 4.91 25.99 -0.01
CA LEU A 168 4.00 24.87 -0.20
C LEU A 168 2.80 25.04 0.71
N THR A 169 1.61 24.90 0.15
CA THR A 169 0.35 24.96 0.92
C THR A 169 -0.51 23.77 0.59
N VAL A 170 -1.02 23.10 1.61
CA VAL A 170 -1.96 21.98 1.45
C VAL A 170 -3.17 22.23 2.32
N GLU A 171 -4.35 22.11 1.74
CA GLU A 171 -5.61 22.31 2.43
C GLU A 171 -6.51 21.09 2.30
N LYS A 172 -7.22 20.76 3.36
CA LYS A 172 -8.26 19.73 3.39
C LYS A 172 -9.48 20.30 4.11
N ILE A 173 -10.59 20.45 3.40
CA ILE A 173 -11.81 21.11 3.86
C ILE A 173 -13.01 20.19 3.64
N TYR A 174 -13.90 20.11 4.63
CA TYR A 174 -15.18 19.44 4.55
C TYR A 174 -16.34 20.43 4.60
N TYR A 175 -17.39 20.13 3.85
CA TYR A 175 -18.57 20.97 3.71
C TYR A 175 -19.86 20.20 3.97
N LYS A 176 -20.88 20.94 4.42
CA LYS A 176 -22.30 20.56 4.37
C LYS A 176 -23.02 21.56 3.47
N GLY A 177 -23.38 21.14 2.27
CA GLY A 177 -23.85 22.08 1.23
C GLY A 177 -22.74 23.08 0.90
N LEU A 178 -23.02 24.38 1.00
CA LEU A 178 -22.05 25.44 0.72
C LEU A 178 -21.26 25.90 1.96
N SER A 179 -21.55 25.36 3.14
CA SER A 179 -20.92 25.77 4.39
C SER A 179 -19.78 24.84 4.77
N THR A 180 -18.61 25.42 5.00
CA THR A 180 -17.47 24.72 5.60
C THR A 180 -17.82 24.29 7.03
N VAL A 181 -17.56 23.03 7.38
CA VAL A 181 -17.83 22.48 8.72
C VAL A 181 -16.56 22.14 9.50
N ALA A 182 -15.47 21.85 8.78
CA ALA A 182 -14.15 21.59 9.31
C ALA A 182 -13.11 21.76 8.21
N GLY A 183 -11.88 22.09 8.60
CA GLY A 183 -10.77 22.18 7.66
C GLY A 183 -9.46 22.43 8.36
N LYS A 184 -8.37 22.24 7.62
CA LYS A 184 -7.03 22.57 8.09
C LYS A 184 -6.12 22.89 6.92
N LEU A 185 -5.25 23.88 7.16
CA LEU A 185 -4.21 24.32 6.26
C LEU A 185 -2.84 23.89 6.82
N TRP A 186 -2.05 23.24 5.98
CA TRP A 186 -0.62 23.08 6.15
C TRP A 186 0.12 24.05 5.27
N THR A 187 1.14 24.70 5.81
CA THR A 187 2.02 25.59 5.06
C THR A 187 3.47 25.25 5.37
N CYS A 188 4.31 25.25 4.36
CA CYS A 188 5.75 25.24 4.50
C CYS A 188 6.36 26.40 3.72
N ASN A 189 6.97 27.33 4.44
CA ASN A 189 7.69 28.45 3.86
C ASN A 189 9.17 28.07 3.82
N GLY A 190 9.75 27.98 2.62
CA GLY A 190 11.11 27.49 2.38
C GLY A 190 11.28 25.96 2.46
N ASN A 191 12.52 25.49 2.53
CA ASN A 191 12.86 24.09 2.28
C ASN A 191 12.95 23.22 3.55
N HIS A 192 12.66 23.78 4.73
CA HIS A 192 12.94 23.11 6.02
C HIS A 192 11.96 22.00 6.38
N CYS A 193 10.78 21.95 5.76
CA CYS A 193 9.77 20.93 6.06
C CYS A 193 9.91 19.70 5.17
N ILE A 194 10.70 19.77 4.10
CA ILE A 194 10.89 18.68 3.15
C ILE A 194 12.18 17.96 3.52
N ILE A 195 12.11 16.64 3.72
CA ILE A 195 13.31 15.85 4.00
C ILE A 195 14.20 15.72 2.73
N PRO A 196 15.49 15.35 2.85
CA PRO A 196 16.49 15.42 1.77
C PRO A 196 16.24 14.60 0.47
N ASN A 197 15.03 14.09 0.25
CA ASN A 197 14.61 13.35 -0.94
C ASN A 197 13.32 13.94 -1.57
N GLY A 198 12.97 15.18 -1.26
CA GLY A 198 11.79 15.82 -1.82
C GLY A 198 10.48 15.24 -1.28
N MET A 199 10.48 14.73 -0.05
CA MET A 199 9.34 14.07 0.58
C MET A 199 8.90 14.78 1.87
N TYR A 200 7.60 14.71 2.15
CA TYR A 200 7.03 14.97 3.46
C TYR A 200 5.94 13.94 3.71
N GLU A 201 5.99 13.24 4.83
CA GLU A 201 4.91 12.36 5.27
C GLU A 201 4.56 12.67 6.72
N ASN A 202 3.27 12.84 7.00
CA ASN A 202 2.76 12.94 8.35
C ASN A 202 1.43 12.21 8.46
N GLU A 203 1.44 11.08 9.19
CA GLU A 203 0.27 10.23 9.39
C GLU A 203 -0.84 10.90 10.21
N LEU A 204 -0.54 11.94 10.99
CA LEU A 204 -1.46 12.55 11.95
C LEU A 204 -1.75 14.02 11.67
N TYR A 205 -1.26 14.57 10.56
CA TYR A 205 -1.34 16.01 10.32
C TYR A 205 -2.77 16.54 10.40
N PHE A 206 -3.71 15.82 9.78
CA PHE A 206 -5.12 16.20 9.74
C PHE A 206 -5.96 15.64 10.91
N ALA A 207 -5.36 15.10 11.98
CA ALA A 207 -6.10 14.55 13.12
C ALA A 207 -7.07 15.53 13.77
N SER A 208 -6.73 16.82 13.80
CA SER A 208 -7.65 17.85 14.30
C SER A 208 -8.88 18.05 13.41
N VAL A 209 -8.83 17.74 12.11
CA VAL A 209 -10.01 17.81 11.22
C VAL A 209 -11.03 16.75 11.61
N GLN A 210 -10.58 15.54 11.92
CA GLN A 210 -11.44 14.48 12.43
C GLN A 210 -12.15 14.91 13.73
N GLN A 211 -11.40 15.53 14.66
CA GLN A 211 -11.95 16.04 15.91
C GLN A 211 -12.99 17.15 15.67
N GLN A 212 -12.73 18.07 14.76
CA GLN A 212 -13.67 19.15 14.39
C GLN A 212 -14.97 18.64 13.78
N LEU A 213 -14.96 17.47 13.14
CA LEU A 213 -16.11 16.83 12.51
C LEU A 213 -16.93 15.96 13.47
N ALA A 214 -16.45 15.71 14.69
CA ALA A 214 -17.19 14.90 15.65
C ALA A 214 -18.59 15.48 15.90
N GLY A 215 -19.63 14.70 15.58
CA GLY A 215 -21.03 15.10 15.72
C GLY A 215 -21.55 16.09 14.67
N LYS A 216 -20.78 16.38 13.60
CA LYS A 216 -21.21 17.23 12.49
C LYS A 216 -21.50 16.41 11.25
N GLU A 217 -22.52 16.83 10.49
CA GLU A 217 -22.76 16.30 9.16
C GLU A 217 -21.85 16.97 8.13
N TYR A 218 -21.47 16.21 7.11
CA TYR A 218 -20.77 16.68 5.92
C TYR A 218 -21.20 15.82 4.73
N ASN A 219 -21.11 16.37 3.52
CA ASN A 219 -21.41 15.64 2.28
C ASN A 219 -20.45 15.97 1.14
N HIS A 220 -19.46 16.83 1.37
CA HIS A 220 -18.47 17.20 0.37
C HIS A 220 -17.09 17.39 1.00
N ILE A 221 -16.04 17.10 0.25
CA ILE A 221 -14.65 17.41 0.58
C ILE A 221 -13.98 18.11 -0.59
N GLU A 222 -13.15 19.09 -0.25
CA GLU A 222 -12.18 19.72 -1.13
C GLU A 222 -10.77 19.54 -0.56
N GLN A 223 -9.82 19.28 -1.45
CA GLN A 223 -8.41 19.18 -1.15
C GLN A 223 -7.64 20.02 -2.16
N LEU A 224 -6.72 20.84 -1.65
CA LEU A 224 -5.88 21.71 -2.46
C LEU A 224 -4.42 21.44 -2.14
N PHE A 225 -3.59 21.40 -3.17
CA PHE A 225 -2.14 21.46 -3.04
C PHE A 225 -1.63 22.57 -3.95
N MET A 226 -1.09 23.61 -3.34
CA MET A 226 -0.55 24.79 -3.99
C MET A 226 0.95 24.88 -3.75
N PHE A 227 1.70 25.26 -4.77
CA PHE A 227 3.14 25.46 -4.65
C PHE A 227 3.66 26.50 -5.64
N GLY A 228 4.62 27.30 -5.20
CA GLY A 228 5.37 28.22 -6.06
C GLY A 228 6.41 27.44 -6.87
N ASP A 229 6.32 27.52 -8.20
CA ASP A 229 7.36 26.98 -9.08
C ASP A 229 8.36 28.08 -9.39
N GLY A 230 9.58 28.02 -8.84
CA GLY A 230 10.63 29.02 -9.07
C GLY A 230 11.01 29.24 -10.55
N ASN A 231 10.52 28.38 -11.46
CA ASN A 231 10.67 28.55 -12.90
C ASN A 231 9.56 29.42 -13.55
N ILE A 232 8.49 29.75 -12.83
CA ILE A 232 7.41 30.62 -13.29
C ILE A 232 7.53 31.92 -12.51
N GLN A 233 7.87 33.02 -13.19
CA GLN A 233 7.86 34.34 -12.55
C GLN A 233 6.46 34.59 -11.95
N ASN A 234 6.37 34.64 -10.62
CA ASN A 234 5.14 34.85 -9.84
C ASN A 234 4.03 33.81 -10.07
N GLY A 235 4.35 32.59 -10.52
CA GLY A 235 3.37 31.56 -10.84
C GLY A 235 3.15 30.56 -9.72
N TRP A 236 1.88 30.39 -9.33
CA TRP A 236 1.43 29.29 -8.49
C TRP A 236 0.92 28.14 -9.35
N ARG A 237 1.28 26.91 -8.97
CA ARG A 237 0.61 25.71 -9.44
C ARG A 237 -0.40 25.28 -8.39
N VAL A 238 -1.59 24.87 -8.85
CA VAL A 238 -2.67 24.41 -7.98
C VAL A 238 -3.15 23.07 -8.48
N LEU A 239 -3.10 22.06 -7.62
CA LEU A 239 -3.76 20.78 -7.80
C LEU A 239 -4.96 20.73 -6.86
N SER A 240 -6.08 20.28 -7.37
CA SER A 240 -7.33 20.25 -6.62
C SER A 240 -8.04 18.90 -6.78
N PHE A 241 -8.62 18.43 -5.70
CA PHE A 241 -9.51 17.28 -5.69
C PHE A 241 -10.78 17.63 -4.93
N THR A 242 -11.93 17.23 -5.49
CA THR A 242 -13.23 17.37 -4.83
C THR A 242 -13.97 16.03 -4.86
N TYR A 243 -14.80 15.77 -3.85
CA TYR A 243 -15.63 14.57 -3.81
C TYR A 243 -16.93 14.78 -3.02
N ASP A 244 -18.04 14.37 -3.62
CA ASP A 244 -19.36 14.34 -2.98
C ASP A 244 -19.64 12.95 -2.40
N PHE A 245 -19.88 12.90 -1.09
CA PHE A 245 -20.35 11.69 -0.42
C PHE A 245 -21.85 11.55 -0.70
N LYS A 246 -22.22 10.54 -1.50
CA LYS A 246 -23.61 10.19 -1.80
C LYS A 246 -24.25 9.39 -0.67
#